data_AF-A0A942TBY1-F1
#
_entry.id   AF-A0A942TBY1-F1
#
_cell.length_a   1.000
_cell.length_b   1.000
_cell.length_c   1.000
_cell.angle_alpha   90.00
_cell.angle_beta   90.00
_cell.angle_gamma   90.00
#
_symmetry.space_group_name_H-M   'P 1'
#
loop_
_entity.id
_entity.type
_entity.pdbx_description
1 polymer ?
#
loop_
_entity_poly.entity_id
_entity_poly.type
_entity_poly.pdbx_seq_one_letter_code
_entity_poly.pdbx_strand_id
1 'polypeptide(L)'
;MNNLNDVKEIVENYYLKGGQILGNARELSAANEAEQLWQEGLSKLDALKLSRSERRNFRFLQDSFKLAIKSAQALQKGQFDKAELLSEQLAKSAFRYARKVKSNG
;
A
#
# COMPACT_ATOMS: atom_id res chain seq x y z
N MET A 1 -13.56 2.56 18.87
CA MET A 1 -12.57 3.45 18.23
C MET A 1 -11.47 2.55 17.70
N ASN A 2 -11.03 2.72 16.46
CA ASN A 2 -9.97 1.86 15.90
C ASN A 2 -8.63 2.18 16.57
N ASN A 3 -7.71 1.22 16.55
CA ASN A 3 -6.39 1.35 17.17
C ASN A 3 -5.26 1.08 16.17
N LEU A 4 -4.01 1.21 16.63
CA LEU A 4 -2.82 0.99 15.80
C LEU A 4 -2.70 -0.46 15.31
N ASN A 5 -3.27 -1.43 16.02
CA ASN A 5 -3.24 -2.84 15.62
C ASN A 5 -4.15 -3.08 14.40
N ASP A 6 -5.31 -2.43 14.31
CA ASP A 6 -6.16 -2.51 13.11
C ASP A 6 -5.41 -2.07 11.85
N VAL A 7 -4.58 -1.01 11.97
CA VAL A 7 -3.75 -0.52 10.87
C VAL A 7 -2.62 -1.51 10.55
N LYS A 8 -1.98 -2.09 11.56
CA LYS A 8 -0.94 -3.12 11.36
C LYS A 8 -1.50 -4.34 10.63
N GLU A 9 -2.66 -4.82 11.04
CA GLU A 9 -3.33 -5.95 10.38
C GLU A 9 -3.63 -5.64 8.92
N ILE A 10 -4.03 -4.39 8.60
CA ILE A 10 -4.24 -3.98 7.21
C ILE A 10 -2.92 -4.00 6.41
N VAL A 11 -1.85 -3.49 6.99
CA VAL A 11 -0.52 -3.50 6.35
C VAL A 11 -0.04 -4.92 6.10
N GLU A 12 -0.11 -5.79 7.11
CA GLU A 12 0.37 -7.17 7.00
C GLU A 12 -0.46 -8.00 6.03
N ASN A 13 -1.79 -7.90 6.11
CA ASN A 13 -2.68 -8.75 5.32
C ASN A 13 -2.93 -8.28 3.90
N TYR A 14 -2.77 -6.98 3.61
CA TYR A 14 -3.08 -6.45 2.28
C TYR A 14 -1.87 -5.85 1.61
N TYR A 15 -1.14 -4.97 2.31
CA TYR A 15 -0.02 -4.25 1.71
C TYR A 15 1.15 -5.20 1.43
N LEU A 16 1.63 -5.91 2.47
CA LEU A 16 2.77 -6.81 2.36
C LEU A 16 2.46 -8.04 1.53
N LYS A 17 1.29 -8.65 1.70
CA LYS A 17 0.87 -9.80 0.86
C LYS A 17 0.80 -9.45 -0.62
N GLY A 18 0.21 -8.31 -1.00
CA GLY A 18 0.20 -7.88 -2.40
C GLY A 18 1.62 -7.67 -2.97
N GLY A 19 2.55 -7.15 -2.15
CA GLY A 19 3.96 -7.03 -2.53
C GLY A 19 4.66 -8.39 -2.70
N GLN A 20 4.38 -9.36 -1.83
CA GLN A 20 4.92 -10.72 -1.94
C GLN A 20 4.41 -11.45 -3.18
N ILE A 21 3.12 -11.30 -3.51
CA ILE A 21 2.53 -11.88 -4.72
C ILE A 21 3.29 -11.38 -5.95
N LEU A 22 3.46 -10.06 -6.08
CA LEU A 22 4.19 -9.48 -7.20
C LEU A 22 5.68 -9.82 -7.20
N GLY A 23 6.34 -9.84 -6.03
CA GLY A 23 7.77 -10.15 -5.93
C GLY A 23 8.14 -11.59 -6.28
N ASN A 24 7.20 -12.53 -6.09
CA ASN A 24 7.41 -13.95 -6.39
C ASN A 24 6.83 -14.37 -7.74
N ALA A 25 6.11 -13.48 -8.41
CA ALA A 25 5.39 -13.81 -9.63
C ALA A 25 6.30 -13.88 -10.85
N ARG A 26 6.01 -14.88 -11.69
CA ARG A 26 6.54 -14.99 -13.06
C ARG A 26 5.50 -14.64 -14.13
N GLU A 27 4.26 -14.43 -13.70
CA GLU A 27 3.09 -14.25 -14.57
C GLU A 27 2.42 -12.89 -14.34
N LEU A 28 1.82 -12.33 -15.41
CA LEU A 28 1.08 -11.06 -15.35
C LEU A 28 -0.22 -11.15 -14.52
N SER A 29 -0.77 -12.35 -14.32
CA SER A 29 -1.95 -12.61 -13.49
C SER A 29 -1.78 -12.13 -12.05
N ALA A 30 -0.56 -12.21 -11.52
CA ALA A 30 -0.22 -11.75 -10.18
C ALA A 30 -0.39 -10.24 -9.98
N ALA A 31 -0.25 -9.44 -11.04
CA ALA A 31 -0.50 -8.01 -10.96
C ALA A 31 -1.99 -7.71 -10.74
N ASN A 32 -2.90 -8.54 -11.25
CA ASN A 32 -4.33 -8.39 -10.98
C ASN A 32 -4.67 -8.73 -9.53
N GLU A 33 -4.11 -9.84 -9.03
CA GLU A 33 -4.34 -10.31 -7.66
C GLU A 33 -3.78 -9.32 -6.62
N ALA A 34 -2.56 -8.82 -6.84
CA ALA A 34 -1.97 -7.79 -6.00
C ALA A 34 -2.77 -6.47 -6.02
N GLU A 35 -3.29 -6.06 -7.19
CA GLU A 35 -4.14 -4.88 -7.28
C GLU A 35 -5.40 -5.02 -6.42
N GLN A 36 -6.11 -6.15 -6.53
CA GLN A 36 -7.33 -6.39 -5.77
C GLN A 36 -7.08 -6.36 -4.26
N LEU A 37 -6.01 -7.01 -3.80
CA LEU A 37 -5.59 -6.97 -2.40
C LEU A 37 -5.30 -5.55 -1.92
N TRP A 38 -4.60 -4.75 -2.72
CA TRP A 38 -4.31 -3.36 -2.36
C TRP A 38 -5.54 -2.46 -2.39
N GLN A 39 -6.48 -2.68 -3.31
CA GLN A 39 -7.77 -1.99 -3.31
C GLN A 39 -8.60 -2.32 -2.05
N GLU A 40 -8.65 -3.59 -1.65
CA GLU A 40 -9.32 -4.00 -0.42
C GLU A 40 -8.66 -3.38 0.81
N GLY A 41 -7.33 -3.43 0.90
CA GLY A 41 -6.57 -2.84 1.99
C GLY A 41 -6.78 -1.33 2.12
N LEU A 42 -6.81 -0.60 0.99
CA LEU A 42 -7.10 0.83 0.98
C LEU A 42 -8.53 1.12 1.45
N SER A 43 -9.51 0.36 0.98
CA SER A 43 -10.91 0.50 1.40
C SER A 43 -11.06 0.29 2.91
N LYS A 44 -10.41 -0.74 3.46
CA LYS A 44 -10.41 -1.00 4.91
C LYS A 44 -9.72 0.11 5.70
N LEU A 45 -8.61 0.63 5.18
CA LEU A 45 -7.89 1.74 5.81
C LEU A 45 -8.73 3.02 5.84
N ASP A 46 -9.47 3.31 4.76
CA ASP A 46 -10.36 4.46 4.65
C ASP A 46 -11.60 4.33 5.54
N ALA A 47 -12.04 3.10 5.83
CA ALA A 47 -13.17 2.81 6.72
C ALA A 47 -12.83 2.95 8.21
N LEU A 48 -11.54 3.02 8.58
CA LEU A 48 -11.15 3.14 9.99
C LEU A 48 -11.62 4.47 10.58
N LYS A 49 -12.26 4.39 11.74
CA LYS A 49 -12.66 5.56 12.54
C LYS A 49 -11.47 6.07 13.35
N LEU A 50 -10.60 6.80 12.64
CA LEU A 50 -9.38 7.41 13.17
C LEU A 50 -9.60 8.88 13.55
N SER A 51 -8.92 9.31 14.62
CA SER A 51 -8.82 10.72 15.02
C SER A 51 -8.10 11.56 13.95
N ARG A 52 -8.23 12.88 14.03
CA ARG A 52 -7.59 13.80 13.07
C ARG A 52 -6.06 13.74 13.09
N SER A 53 -5.46 13.43 14.24
CA SER A 53 -4.00 13.23 14.39
C SER A 53 -3.56 11.95 13.68
N GLU A 54 -4.28 10.86 13.95
CA GLU A 54 -4.03 9.54 13.34
C GLU A 54 -4.17 9.56 11.82
N ARG A 55 -5.26 10.13 11.28
CA ARG A 55 -5.41 10.27 9.81
C ARG A 55 -4.23 10.99 9.16
N ARG A 56 -3.66 11.99 9.84
CA ARG A 56 -2.50 12.72 9.35
C ARG A 56 -1.25 11.84 9.31
N ASN A 57 -1.11 10.92 10.27
CA ASN A 57 -0.02 9.95 10.32
C ASN A 57 -0.19 8.82 9.27
N PHE A 58 -1.42 8.42 8.98
CA PHE A 58 -1.71 7.34 8.02
C PHE A 58 -1.87 7.79 6.57
N ARG A 59 -1.84 9.10 6.29
CA ARG A 59 -1.89 9.62 4.92
C ARG A 59 -0.82 9.03 4.00
N PHE A 60 0.41 8.90 4.50
CA PHE A 60 1.50 8.31 3.71
C PHE A 60 1.26 6.83 3.40
N LEU A 61 0.56 6.10 4.28
CA LEU A 61 0.18 4.72 4.02
C LEU A 61 -0.91 4.64 2.94
N GLN A 62 -1.92 5.51 3.00
CA GLN A 62 -2.94 5.61 1.95
C GLN A 62 -2.32 5.94 0.59
N ASP A 63 -1.37 6.89 0.56
CA ASP A 63 -0.66 7.25 -0.67
C ASP A 63 0.16 6.07 -1.21
N SER A 64 0.81 5.29 -0.32
CA SER A 64 1.48 4.05 -0.71
C SER A 64 0.52 3.04 -1.33
N PHE A 65 -0.63 2.75 -0.73
CA PHE A 65 -1.63 1.86 -1.35
C PHE A 65 -2.04 2.33 -2.74
N LYS A 66 -2.30 3.63 -2.93
CA LYS A 66 -2.66 4.20 -4.23
C LYS A 66 -1.55 4.06 -5.27
N LEU A 67 -0.30 4.25 -4.87
CA LEU A 67 0.85 4.08 -5.76
C LEU A 67 1.05 2.61 -6.14
N ALA A 68 0.86 1.69 -5.19
CA ALA A 68 0.93 0.25 -5.43
C ALA A 68 -0.13 -0.20 -6.45
N ILE A 69 -1.38 0.22 -6.28
CA ILE A 69 -2.49 -0.02 -7.22
C ILE A 69 -2.13 0.49 -8.62
N LYS A 70 -1.64 1.74 -8.73
CA LYS A 70 -1.24 2.31 -10.02
C LYS A 70 -0.07 1.55 -10.66
N SER A 71 0.88 1.07 -9.86
CA SER A 71 2.00 0.24 -10.34
C SER A 71 1.49 -1.08 -10.91
N ALA A 72 0.59 -1.76 -10.19
CA ALA A 72 -0.06 -2.98 -10.67
C ALA A 72 -0.77 -2.77 -12.01
N GLN A 73 -1.57 -1.71 -12.11
CA GLN A 73 -2.28 -1.34 -13.35
C GLN A 73 -1.32 -1.03 -14.51
N ALA A 74 -0.15 -0.45 -14.23
CA ALA A 74 0.87 -0.20 -15.24
C ALA A 74 1.50 -1.51 -15.73
N LEU A 75 1.80 -2.44 -14.83
CA LEU A 75 2.30 -3.79 -15.17
C LEU A 75 1.31 -4.57 -16.04
N GLN A 76 0.03 -4.56 -15.68
CA GLN A 76 -1.02 -5.22 -16.47
C GLN A 76 -1.12 -4.68 -17.91
N LYS A 77 -0.78 -3.40 -18.11
CA LYS A 77 -0.76 -2.74 -19.42
C LYS A 77 0.58 -2.88 -20.15
N GLY A 78 1.53 -3.64 -19.61
CA GLY A 78 2.89 -3.76 -20.15
C GLY A 78 3.73 -2.47 -20.07
N GLN A 79 3.33 -1.51 -19.23
CA GLN A 79 4.01 -0.21 -19.05
C GLN A 79 5.10 -0.34 -17.97
N PHE A 80 6.14 -1.14 -18.24
CA PHE A 80 7.15 -1.50 -17.23
C PHE A 80 7.92 -0.29 -16.66
N ASP A 81 8.38 0.64 -17.49
CA ASP A 81 9.10 1.85 -17.04
C ASP A 81 8.25 2.70 -16.08
N LYS A 82 6.95 2.79 -16.38
CA LYS A 82 6.00 3.51 -15.53
C LYS A 82 5.77 2.78 -14.22
N ALA A 83 5.67 1.45 -14.25
CA ALA A 83 5.52 0.64 -13.05
C ALA A 83 6.77 0.75 -12.15
N GLU A 84 7.97 0.77 -12.73
CA GLU A 84 9.21 0.99 -12.00
C GLU A 84 9.22 2.35 -11.31
N LEU A 85 8.95 3.43 -12.06
CA LEU A 85 8.91 4.79 -11.52
C LEU A 85 7.85 4.97 -10.42
N LEU A 86 6.70 4.31 -10.55
CA LEU A 86 5.67 4.28 -9.49
C LEU A 86 6.13 3.48 -8.27
N SER A 87 6.89 2.40 -8.46
CA SER A 87 7.43 1.56 -7.38
C SER A 87 8.52 2.29 -6.60
N GLU A 88 9.32 3.15 -7.25
CA GLU A 88 10.24 4.03 -6.53
C GLU A 88 9.51 5.07 -5.65
N GLN A 89 8.43 5.66 -6.19
CA GLN A 89 7.59 6.59 -5.42
C GLN A 89 6.90 5.89 -4.26
N LEU A 90 6.49 4.63 -4.46
CA LEU A 90 5.93 3.77 -3.44
C LEU A 90 6.94 3.57 -2.30
N ALA A 91 8.18 3.20 -2.60
CA ALA A 91 9.24 3.02 -1.61
C ALA A 91 9.49 4.31 -0.81
N LYS A 92 9.53 5.47 -1.47
CA LYS A 92 9.68 6.78 -0.81
C LYS A 92 8.51 7.08 0.15
N SER A 93 7.28 6.77 -0.24
CA SER A 93 6.09 7.01 0.58
C SER A 93 6.02 6.05 1.78
N ALA A 94 6.31 4.77 1.57
CA ALA A 94 6.39 3.76 2.62
C ALA A 94 7.48 4.10 3.65
N PHE A 95 8.64 4.58 3.19
CA PHE A 95 9.72 5.03 4.09
C PHE A 95 9.29 6.22 4.96
N ARG A 96 8.59 7.21 4.37
CA ARG A 96 8.05 8.36 5.11
C ARG A 96 7.04 7.94 6.17
N TYR A 97 6.17 6.98 5.84
CA TYR A 97 5.25 6.38 6.80
C TYR A 97 5.99 5.72 7.97
N ALA A 98 6.94 4.81 7.67
CA ALA A 98 7.72 4.11 8.70
C ALA A 98 8.44 5.07 9.65
N ARG A 99 9.05 6.14 9.10
CA ARG A 99 9.70 7.18 9.91
C ARG A 99 8.69 7.93 10.79
N LYS A 100 7.51 8.26 10.26
CA LYS A 100 6.49 9.01 11.00
C LYS A 100 5.90 8.21 12.16
N VAL A 101 5.71 6.91 11.98
CA VAL A 101 5.25 5.99 13.02
C VAL A 101 6.31 5.85 14.12
N LYS A 102 7.59 5.67 13.76
CA LYS A 102 8.70 5.59 14.74
C LYS A 102 8.91 6.86 15.56
N SER A 103 8.60 8.03 15.00
CA SER A 103 8.76 9.31 15.71
C SER A 103 7.60 9.66 16.66
N ASN A 104 6.50 8.91 16.63
CA ASN A 104 5.28 9.18 17.41
C ASN A 104 4.93 8.07 18.42
N GLY A 105 5.78 7.04 18.56
CA GLY A 105 5.63 5.96 19.55
C GLY A 105 6.83 5.94 20.46
#